data_AF-A0A926T596-F1
#
_entry.id   AF-A0A926T596-F1
#
_cell.length_a   1.000
_cell.length_b   1.000
_cell.length_c   1.000
_cell.angle_alpha   90.00
_cell.angle_beta   90.00
_cell.angle_gamma   90.00
#
_symmetry.space_group_name_H-M   'P 1'
#
loop_
_entity.id
_entity.type
_entity.pdbx_description
1 polymer ?
#
loop_
_entity_poly.entity_id
_entity_poly.type
_entity_poly.pdbx_seq_one_letter_code
_entity_poly.pdbx_strand_id
1 'polypeptide(L)'
;MTTLFNEQFSPFRNVLEPLVTNEVIRQMQNQPLKLVRYLDPNQVIAYALNRLPALYATSVEGWNWQQQRAKDQLAGQICLAVRQGLAAVQRDPLKLSTPLMFSEDENSELRTATLASIGH
;
A
#
# COMPACT_ATOMS: atom_id res chain seq x y z
N MET A 1 -15.83 -14.98 34.66
CA MET A 1 -14.36 -14.88 34.49
C MET A 1 -14.08 -15.36 33.07
N THR A 2 -13.70 -14.58 32.08
CA THR A 2 -12.89 -13.36 32.05
C THR A 2 -13.09 -12.70 30.67
N THR A 3 -13.49 -11.43 30.65
CA THR A 3 -13.50 -10.57 29.46
C THR A 3 -12.09 -10.07 29.19
N LEU A 4 -11.40 -10.67 28.21
CA LEU A 4 -10.15 -10.18 27.60
C LEU A 4 -10.35 -10.54 26.11
N PHE A 5 -10.61 -9.64 25.17
CA PHE A 5 -9.91 -8.41 24.81
C PHE A 5 -10.87 -7.53 24.01
N ASN A 6 -11.15 -6.32 24.47
CA ASN A 6 -11.70 -5.26 23.62
C ASN A 6 -10.55 -4.31 23.24
N GLU A 7 -9.51 -4.86 22.61
CA GLU A 7 -8.42 -4.07 22.06
C GLU A 7 -8.89 -3.52 20.72
N GLN A 8 -9.23 -2.23 20.69
CA GLN A 8 -9.25 -1.47 19.46
C GLN A 8 -7.82 -1.48 18.90
N PHE A 9 -7.55 -2.39 17.97
CA PHE A 9 -6.22 -2.48 17.34
C PHE A 9 -5.86 -1.13 16.71
N SER A 10 -4.72 -0.57 17.12
CA SER A 10 -4.17 0.61 16.46
C SER A 10 -3.86 0.26 14.99
N PRO A 11 -4.25 1.10 14.02
CA PRO A 11 -3.98 0.83 12.62
C PRO A 11 -2.46 0.77 12.38
N PHE A 12 -2.01 -0.31 11.74
CA PHE A 12 -0.64 -0.45 11.26
C PHE A 12 -0.59 -0.21 9.74
N ARG A 13 0.49 0.40 9.27
CA ARG A 13 0.65 0.72 7.83
C ARG A 13 2.10 0.56 7.40
N ASN A 14 2.30 0.16 6.15
CA ASN A 14 3.63 0.10 5.57
C ASN A 14 4.12 1.52 5.23
N VAL A 15 5.24 1.90 5.84
CA VAL A 15 5.90 3.20 5.72
C VAL A 15 6.34 3.51 4.29
N LEU A 16 6.60 2.47 3.49
CA LEU A 16 7.04 2.63 2.10
C LEU A 16 5.91 2.96 1.14
N GLU A 17 4.64 2.73 1.50
CA GLU A 17 3.49 3.00 0.61
C GLU A 17 3.52 4.41 0.00
N PRO A 18 3.58 5.51 0.77
CA PRO A 18 3.61 6.85 0.18
C PRO A 18 4.88 7.11 -0.65
N LEU A 19 6.03 6.53 -0.26
CA LEU A 19 7.29 6.73 -0.97
C LEU A 19 7.27 6.06 -2.34
N VAL A 20 6.76 4.84 -2.40
CA VAL A 20 6.60 4.08 -3.65
C VAL A 20 5.57 4.74 -4.55
N THR A 21 4.40 5.13 -4.02
CA THR A 21 3.36 5.82 -4.80
C THR A 21 3.89 7.09 -5.45
N ASN A 22 4.61 7.92 -4.69
CA ASN A 22 5.21 9.15 -5.23
C ASN A 22 6.24 8.85 -6.33
N GLU A 23 7.05 7.80 -6.16
CA GLU A 23 8.04 7.42 -7.18
C GLU A 23 7.39 6.86 -8.44
N VAL A 24 6.30 6.09 -8.31
CA VAL A 24 5.50 5.60 -9.46
C VAL A 24 4.95 6.77 -10.26
N ILE A 25 4.30 7.73 -9.58
CA ILE A 25 3.78 8.96 -10.21
C ILE A 25 4.92 9.69 -10.93
N ARG A 26 6.06 9.90 -10.25
CA ARG A 26 7.23 10.59 -10.82
C ARG A 26 7.77 9.89 -12.07
N GLN A 27 7.96 8.57 -12.03
CA GLN A 27 8.48 7.83 -13.19
C GLN A 27 7.46 7.77 -14.34
N MET A 28 6.16 7.62 -14.06
CA MET A 28 5.12 7.61 -15.09
C MET A 28 4.99 8.97 -15.78
N GLN A 29 5.11 10.09 -15.06
CA GLN A 29 5.12 11.44 -15.65
C GLN A 29 6.27 11.65 -16.64
N ASN A 30 7.40 10.94 -16.45
CA ASN A 30 8.56 11.00 -17.34
C ASN A 30 8.47 10.01 -18.52
N GLN A 31 7.39 9.25 -18.66
CA GLN A 31 7.18 8.30 -19.76
C GLN A 31 6.31 8.89 -20.87
N PRO A 32 6.45 8.41 -22.13
CA PRO A 32 5.56 8.80 -23.22
C PRO A 32 4.09 8.52 -22.89
N LEU A 33 3.20 9.49 -23.14
CA LEU A 33 1.75 9.39 -22.82
C LEU A 33 1.08 8.13 -23.40
N LYS A 34 1.54 7.68 -24.58
CA LYS A 34 1.04 6.45 -25.24
C LYS A 34 1.27 5.19 -24.42
N LEU A 35 2.34 5.14 -23.62
CA LEU A 35 2.67 4.01 -22.74
C LEU A 35 1.89 4.10 -21.43
N VAL A 36 1.83 5.29 -20.83
CA VAL A 36 1.15 5.52 -19.54
C VAL A 36 -0.34 5.17 -19.60
N ARG A 37 -1.00 5.38 -20.75
CA ARG A 37 -2.44 5.18 -20.91
C ARG A 37 -2.94 3.75 -20.68
N TYR A 38 -2.05 2.76 -20.73
CA TYR A 38 -2.37 1.35 -20.55
C TYR A 38 -1.76 0.74 -19.28
N LEU A 39 -1.08 1.55 -18.47
CA LEU A 39 -0.44 1.08 -17.25
C LEU A 39 -1.33 1.37 -16.05
N ASP A 40 -1.66 0.33 -15.30
CA ASP A 40 -2.29 0.46 -14.00
C ASP A 40 -1.23 0.80 -12.94
N PRO A 41 -1.23 2.03 -12.37
CA PRO A 41 -0.27 2.40 -11.35
C PRO A 41 -0.35 1.52 -10.11
N ASN A 42 -1.53 0.96 -9.77
CA ASN A 42 -1.69 0.10 -8.60
C ASN A 42 -0.92 -1.21 -8.75
N GLN A 43 -0.89 -1.78 -9.94
CA GLN A 43 -0.09 -2.98 -10.23
C GLN A 43 1.41 -2.70 -10.11
N VAL A 44 1.85 -1.52 -10.54
CA VAL A 44 3.25 -1.10 -10.40
C VAL A 44 3.61 -0.90 -8.93
N ILE A 45 2.73 -0.24 -8.15
CA ILE A 45 2.91 -0.04 -6.71
C ILE A 45 3.00 -1.39 -6.00
N ALA A 46 2.04 -2.29 -6.24
CA ALA A 46 2.03 -3.62 -5.65
C ALA A 46 3.28 -4.43 -6.02
N TYR A 47 3.68 -4.39 -7.30
CA TYR A 47 4.91 -5.04 -7.76
C TYR A 47 6.14 -4.53 -7.02
N ALA A 48 6.26 -3.20 -6.87
CA ALA A 48 7.41 -2.58 -6.21
C ALA A 48 7.43 -2.89 -4.72
N LEU A 49 6.30 -2.75 -4.01
CA LEU A 49 6.21 -3.04 -2.57
C LEU A 49 6.54 -4.50 -2.26
N ASN A 50 6.14 -5.44 -3.12
CA ASN A 50 6.44 -6.87 -2.97
C ASN A 50 7.93 -7.22 -3.11
N ARG A 51 8.79 -6.26 -3.51
CA ARG A 51 10.24 -6.43 -3.67
C ARG A 51 11.06 -5.58 -2.70
N LEU A 52 10.41 -4.77 -1.90
CA LEU A 52 11.05 -3.89 -0.92
C LEU A 52 10.94 -4.52 0.47
N PRO A 53 11.85 -4.18 1.40
CA PRO A 53 11.72 -4.61 2.78
C PRO A 53 10.39 -4.08 3.37
N ALA A 54 9.62 -4.95 4.02
CA ALA A 54 8.41 -4.54 4.70
C ALA A 54 8.75 -3.71 5.95
N LEU A 55 8.27 -2.47 5.99
CA LEU A 55 8.51 -1.52 7.09
C LEU A 55 7.15 -1.09 7.65
N TYR A 56 6.63 -1.82 8.63
CA TYR A 56 5.38 -1.46 9.28
C TYR A 56 5.60 -0.59 10.52
N ALA A 57 4.73 0.39 10.71
CA ALA A 57 4.67 1.19 11.92
C ALA A 57 3.26 1.16 12.52
N THR A 58 3.21 1.10 13.86
CA THR A 58 1.98 1.13 14.69
C THR A 58 1.83 2.45 15.46
N SER A 59 2.81 3.35 15.35
CA SER A 59 2.82 4.69 15.96
C SER A 59 3.27 5.76 14.97
N VAL A 60 2.85 7.00 15.22
CA VAL A 60 3.18 8.15 14.38
C VAL A 60 4.68 8.47 14.46
N GLU A 61 5.29 8.32 15.63
CA GLU A 61 6.72 8.53 15.87
C GLU A 61 7.55 7.49 15.10
N GLY A 62 7.16 6.22 15.20
CA GLY A 62 7.81 5.12 14.48
C GLY A 62 7.67 5.29 12.97
N TRP A 63 6.49 5.73 12.51
CA TRP A 63 6.24 6.04 11.10
C TRP A 63 7.18 7.13 10.58
N ASN A 64 7.27 8.27 11.27
CA ASN A 64 8.10 9.39 10.84
C ASN A 64 9.60 9.03 10.80
N TRP A 65 10.09 8.36 11.85
CA TRP A 65 11.49 7.95 11.92
C TRP A 65 11.84 6.94 10.84
N GLN A 66 11.01 5.90 10.66
CA GLN A 66 11.23 4.90 9.61
C GLN A 66 11.12 5.51 8.22
N GLN A 67 10.21 6.48 8.02
CA GLN A 67 10.03 7.12 6.72
C GLN A 67 11.26 7.93 6.34
N GLN A 68 11.81 8.69 7.28
CA GLN A 68 13.02 9.47 7.03
C GLN A 68 14.20 8.54 6.71
N ARG A 69 14.40 7.51 7.52
CA ARG A 69 15.44 6.50 7.27
C ARG A 69 15.27 5.80 5.91
N ALA A 70 14.05 5.48 5.52
CA ALA A 70 13.75 4.87 4.23
C ALA A 70 14.07 5.81 3.05
N LYS A 71 13.79 7.11 3.18
CA LYS A 71 14.18 8.10 2.15
C LYS A 71 15.70 8.11 1.96
N ASP A 72 16.47 8.04 3.03
CA ASP A 72 17.93 8.12 2.95
C ASP A 72 18.57 6.81 2.46
N GLN A 73 18.05 5.66 2.91
CA GLN A 73 18.69 4.34 2.68
C GLN A 73 18.09 3.54 1.53
N LEU A 74 16.80 3.74 1.22
CA LEU A 74 16.05 2.91 0.29
C LEU A 74 15.66 3.64 -1.01
N ALA A 75 15.93 4.93 -1.16
CA ALA A 75 15.57 5.68 -2.37
C ALA A 75 16.05 5.01 -3.67
N GLY A 76 17.30 4.50 -3.69
CA GLY A 76 17.83 3.77 -4.85
C GLY A 76 17.08 2.47 -5.14
N GLN A 77 16.73 1.72 -4.09
CA GLN A 77 15.98 0.46 -4.22
C GLN A 77 14.53 0.71 -4.66
N ILE A 78 13.88 1.73 -4.10
CA ILE A 78 12.53 2.17 -4.48
C ILE A 78 12.50 2.54 -5.96
N CYS A 79 13.46 3.37 -6.41
CA CYS A 79 13.59 3.76 -7.81
C CYS A 79 13.76 2.55 -8.74
N LEU A 80 14.62 1.60 -8.36
CA LEU A 80 14.85 0.37 -9.14
C LEU A 80 13.61 -0.52 -9.18
N ALA A 81 12.95 -0.76 -8.04
CA ALA A 81 11.76 -1.59 -7.93
C ALA A 81 10.60 -1.02 -8.75
N VAL A 82 10.38 0.30 -8.71
CA VAL A 82 9.37 0.97 -9.53
C VAL A 82 9.68 0.83 -11.02
N ARG A 83 10.95 1.02 -11.42
CA ARG A 83 11.37 0.85 -12.81
C ARG A 83 11.13 -0.57 -13.32
N GLN A 84 11.43 -1.57 -12.49
CA GLN A 84 11.15 -2.97 -12.82
C GLN A 84 9.64 -3.24 -12.89
N GLY A 85 8.85 -2.64 -12.00
CA GLY A 85 7.39 -2.74 -12.03
C GLY A 85 6.79 -2.16 -13.30
N LEU A 86 7.23 -0.97 -13.72
CA LEU A 86 6.82 -0.38 -14.99
C LEU A 86 7.14 -1.30 -16.17
N ALA A 87 8.36 -1.85 -16.23
CA ALA A 87 8.76 -2.76 -17.29
C ALA A 87 8.00 -4.10 -17.27
N ALA A 88 7.63 -4.59 -16.09
CA ALA A 88 6.87 -5.82 -15.93
C ALA A 88 5.41 -5.65 -16.37
N VAL A 89 4.75 -4.56 -15.94
CA VAL A 89 3.36 -4.27 -16.33
C VAL A 89 3.27 -3.90 -17.82
N GLN A 90 4.27 -3.23 -18.38
CA GLN A 90 4.35 -2.98 -19.83
C GLN A 90 4.49 -4.25 -20.67
N ARG A 91 5.12 -5.31 -20.15
CA ARG A 91 5.27 -6.58 -20.87
C ARG A 91 3.99 -7.39 -20.92
N ASP A 92 3.07 -7.19 -19.98
CA ASP A 92 1.79 -7.89 -19.92
C ASP A 92 0.61 -6.92 -19.69
N PRO A 93 0.35 -5.97 -20.63
CA PRO A 93 -0.67 -4.93 -20.44
C PRO A 93 -2.11 -5.48 -20.45
N LEU A 94 -2.29 -6.72 -20.94
CA LEU A 94 -3.59 -7.37 -21.10
C LEU A 94 -3.93 -8.31 -19.94
N LYS A 95 -3.11 -8.34 -18.88
CA LYS A 95 -3.41 -9.10 -17.68
C LYS A 95 -4.60 -8.45 -16.94
N LEU A 96 -5.80 -8.79 -17.40
CA LEU A 96 -7.06 -8.41 -16.78
C LEU A 96 -7.04 -8.89 -15.33
N SER A 97 -6.90 -7.94 -14.42
CA SER A 97 -6.92 -8.20 -12.99
C SER A 97 -8.25 -7.69 -12.47
N THR A 98 -9.08 -8.55 -11.88
CA THR A 98 -10.29 -8.12 -11.19
C THR A 98 -9.87 -7.27 -9.99
N PRO A 99 -10.22 -5.97 -9.92
CA PRO A 99 -9.79 -5.12 -8.82
C PRO A 99 -10.32 -5.63 -7.48
N LEU A 100 -9.49 -5.54 -6.44
CA LEU A 100 -9.95 -5.73 -5.06
C LEU A 100 -10.87 -4.55 -4.71
N MET A 101 -12.17 -4.82 -4.64
CA MET A 101 -13.15 -3.85 -4.15
C MET A 101 -13.16 -3.93 -2.62
N PHE A 102 -12.77 -2.87 -1.95
CA PHE A 102 -13.09 -2.72 -0.53
C PHE A 102 -14.56 -2.29 -0.46
N SER A 103 -15.47 -3.17 -0.03
CA SER A 103 -16.82 -2.72 0.31
C SER A 103 -16.71 -1.89 1.59
N GLU A 104 -17.31 -0.70 1.59
CA GLU A 104 -17.48 0.09 2.82
C GLU A 104 -18.27 -0.69 3.89
N ASP A 105 -18.96 -1.75 3.47
CA ASP A 105 -19.70 -2.70 4.30
C ASP A 105 -18.79 -3.61 5.15
N GLU A 106 -17.63 -4.05 4.68
CA GLU A 106 -16.72 -4.89 5.49
C GLU A 106 -16.18 -4.15 6.72
N ASN A 107 -15.99 -2.83 6.62
CA ASN A 107 -15.61 -1.99 7.75
C ASN A 107 -16.81 -1.63 8.64
N SER A 108 -18.04 -1.71 8.11
CA SER A 108 -19.28 -1.39 8.82
C SER A 108 -19.82 -2.58 9.60
N GLU A 109 -19.75 -3.81 9.06
CA GLU A 109 -20.12 -5.05 9.77
C GLU A 109 -19.22 -5.31 10.97
N LEU A 110 -17.92 -5.00 10.87
CA LEU A 110 -17.00 -5.04 12.01
C LEU A 110 -17.37 -4.02 13.11
N ARG A 111 -18.01 -2.90 12.75
CA ARG A 111 -18.41 -1.83 13.69
C ARG A 111 -19.82 -2.05 14.27
N THR A 112 -20.76 -2.60 13.52
CA THR A 112 -22.14 -2.85 13.96
C THR A 112 -22.27 -4.15 14.75
N ALA A 113 -21.51 -5.20 14.43
CA ALA A 113 -21.48 -6.44 15.23
C ALA A 113 -21.00 -6.20 16.67
N THR A 114 -20.14 -5.19 16.86
CA THR A 114 -19.61 -4.79 18.18
C THR A 114 -20.64 -4.01 19.02
N LEU A 115 -21.61 -3.33 18.40
CA LEU A 115 -22.66 -2.57 19.11
C LEU A 115 -23.89 -3.41 19.45
N ALA A 116 -24.19 -4.46 18.67
CA ALA A 116 -25.36 -5.32 18.88
C ALA A 116 -25.18 -6.37 20.00
N SER A 117 -23.94 -6.64 20.42
CA SER A 117 -23.62 -7.69 21.41
C SER A 117 -23.42 -7.17 22.85
N ILE A 118 -23.64 -5.87 23.09
CA ILE A 118 -23.56 -5.23 24.42
C ILE A 118 -24.96 -4.93 25.01
N GLY A 119 -26.03 -5.20 24.25
CA GLY A 119 -27.41 -4.98 24.68
C GLY A 119 -28.18 -6.26 24.94
N HIS A 120 -27.76 -7.09 25.91
CA HIS A 120 -28.69 -8.01 26.57
C HIS A 120 -28.28 -8.42 27.98
#